data_AF-E3ZNX6-F1
#
_entry.id   AF-E3ZNX6-F1
#
_cell.length_a   1.000
_cell.length_b   1.000
_cell.length_c   1.000
_cell.angle_alpha   90.00
_cell.angle_beta   90.00
_cell.angle_gamma   90.00
#
_symmetry.space_group_name_H-M   'P 1'
#
loop_
_entity.id
_entity.type
_entity.pdbx_description
1 polymer ?
#
loop_
_entity_poly.entity_id
_entity_poly.type
_entity_poly.pdbx_seq_one_letter_code
_entity_poly.pdbx_strand_id
1 'polypeptide(L)'
;MDVSIWGEYALVFLVLVILEGILSADNAVVMAVIVKGLPHEKQRKALFYGLVGAFVFRFIALFLISFLVKIWEIQAIGAIYLLYLAIKHMWRLKKGKK
;
A
#
# COMPACT_ATOMS: atom_id res chain seq x y z
N MET A 1 14.95 28.47 18.77
CA MET A 1 14.28 27.28 18.23
C MET A 1 13.75 26.49 19.41
N ASP A 2 12.45 26.53 19.65
CA ASP A 2 11.86 25.93 20.84
C ASP A 2 11.97 24.40 20.79
N VAL A 3 12.45 23.80 21.88
CA VAL A 3 12.66 22.35 22.02
C VAL A 3 11.34 21.57 21.84
N SER A 4 10.20 22.23 22.06
CA SER A 4 8.85 21.70 21.80
C SER A 4 8.62 21.32 20.34
N ILE A 5 9.12 22.13 19.39
CA ILE A 5 8.92 21.92 17.95
C ILE A 5 9.60 20.62 17.49
N TRP A 6 10.79 20.32 18.02
CA TRP A 6 11.50 19.07 17.72
C TRP A 6 10.78 17.84 18.28
N GLY A 7 10.15 17.95 19.46
CA GLY A 7 9.34 16.89 20.04
C GLY A 7 8.09 16.55 19.22
N GLU A 8 7.40 17.58 18.70
CA GLU A 8 6.25 17.40 17.82
C GLU A 8 6.62 16.72 16.50
N TYR A 9 7.70 17.18 15.84
CA TYR A 9 8.17 16.54 14.61
C TYR A 9 8.65 15.10 14.82
N ALA A 10 9.29 14.80 15.95
CA ALA A 10 9.71 13.44 16.28
C ALA A 10 8.50 12.50 16.47
N LEU A 11 7.44 12.97 17.12
CA LEU A 11 6.18 12.22 17.26
C LEU A 11 5.50 12.02 15.91
N VAL A 12 5.38 13.05 15.08
CA VAL A 12 4.80 12.93 13.74
C VAL A 12 5.59 11.94 12.89
N PHE A 13 6.92 12.02 12.91
CA PHE A 13 7.78 11.08 12.21
C PHE A 13 7.59 9.64 12.69
N LEU A 14 7.54 9.42 14.01
CA LEU A 14 7.30 8.11 14.59
C LEU A 14 5.95 7.52 14.14
N VAL A 15 4.88 8.32 14.19
CA VAL A 15 3.55 7.90 13.72
C VAL A 15 3.57 7.57 12.23
N LEU A 16 4.25 8.38 11.41
CA LEU A 16 4.41 8.13 9.98
C LEU A 16 5.15 6.82 9.71
N VAL A 17 6.26 6.55 10.41
CA VAL A 17 7.01 5.30 10.28
C VAL A 17 6.15 4.09 10.65
N ILE A 18 5.36 4.19 11.72
CA ILE A 18 4.45 3.10 12.14
C ILE A 18 3.36 2.87 11.07
N LEU A 19 2.71 3.94 10.60
CA LEU A 19 1.66 3.84 9.57
C LEU A 19 2.19 3.28 8.26
N GLU A 20 3.33 3.77 7.78
CA GLU A 20 3.99 3.26 6.58
C GLU A 20 4.41 1.80 6.75
N GLY A 21 4.88 1.42 7.94
CA GLY A 21 5.21 0.04 8.29
C GLY A 21 4.01 -0.90 8.19
N ILE A 22 2.88 -0.53 8.81
CA ILE A 22 1.63 -1.30 8.76
C ILE A 22 1.12 -1.42 7.32
N LEU A 23 1.09 -0.31 6.57
CA LEU A 23 0.63 -0.29 5.18
C LEU A 23 1.58 -1.01 4.20
N SER A 24 2.86 -1.17 4.59
CA SER A 24 3.83 -1.95 3.84
C SER A 24 3.70 -3.45 4.10
N ALA A 25 3.23 -3.85 5.29
CA ALA A 25 3.05 -5.25 5.66
C ALA A 25 2.04 -5.97 4.77
N ASP A 26 0.88 -5.37 4.49
CA ASP A 26 -0.15 -5.96 3.63
C ASP A 26 0.38 -6.26 2.21
N ASN A 27 1.09 -5.28 1.64
CA ASN A 27 1.74 -5.42 0.32
C ASN A 27 2.83 -6.51 0.31
N ALA A 28 3.60 -6.65 1.39
CA ALA A 28 4.60 -7.70 1.53
C ALA A 28 3.96 -9.09 1.69
N VAL A 29 2.86 -9.21 2.43
CA VAL A 29 2.11 -10.46 2.61
C VAL A 29 1.55 -10.96 1.29
N VAL A 30 0.94 -10.10 0.48
CA VAL A 30 0.44 -10.46 -0.86
C VAL A 30 1.58 -10.99 -1.74
N MET A 31 2.73 -10.31 -1.76
CA MET A 31 3.91 -10.76 -2.52
C MET A 31 4.43 -12.11 -2.03
N ALA A 32 4.47 -12.34 -0.72
CA ALA A 32 4.87 -13.61 -0.14
C ALA A 32 3.91 -14.75 -0.51
N VAL A 33 2.60 -14.50 -0.53
CA VAL A 33 1.57 -15.47 -0.96
C VAL A 33 1.74 -15.84 -2.43
N ILE A 34 1.99 -14.85 -3.30
CA ILE A 34 2.21 -15.09 -4.75
C ILE A 34 3.49 -15.92 -4.97
N VAL A 35 4.59 -15.58 -4.27
CA VAL A 35 5.90 -16.25 -4.44
C VAL A 35 5.90 -17.67 -3.85
N LYS A 36 5.01 -17.99 -2.90
CA LYS A 36 4.88 -19.33 -2.31
C LYS A 36 4.64 -20.45 -3.35
N GLY A 37 4.11 -20.11 -4.53
CA GLY A 37 3.91 -21.06 -5.63
C GLY A 37 5.18 -21.47 -6.38
N LEU A 38 6.33 -20.87 -6.12
CA LEU A 38 7.59 -21.18 -6.82
C LEU A 38 8.44 -22.22 -6.08
N PRO A 39 9.35 -22.93 -6.78
CA PRO A 39 10.36 -23.79 -6.15
C PRO A 39 11.20 -23.02 -5.12
N HIS A 40 11.49 -23.62 -3.97
CA HIS A 40 12.18 -22.97 -2.84
C HIS A 40 13.46 -22.22 -3.23
N GLU A 41 14.22 -22.73 -4.21
CA GLU A 41 15.46 -22.11 -4.68
C GLU A 41 15.24 -20.75 -5.39
N LYS A 42 14.07 -20.55 -6.02
CA LYS A 42 13.72 -19.32 -6.75
C LYS A 42 12.92 -18.33 -5.91
N GLN A 43 12.30 -18.78 -4.81
CA GLN A 43 11.46 -17.94 -3.95
C GLN A 43 12.22 -16.73 -3.42
N ARG A 44 13.44 -16.91 -2.91
CA ARG A 44 14.23 -15.81 -2.34
C ARG A 44 14.56 -14.72 -3.36
N LYS A 45 14.92 -15.12 -4.60
CA LYS A 45 15.20 -14.17 -5.68
C LYS A 45 13.93 -13.46 -6.13
N ALA A 46 12.84 -14.21 -6.35
CA ALA A 46 11.56 -13.65 -6.75
C ALA A 46 11.02 -12.66 -5.69
N LEU A 47 11.13 -13.00 -4.40
CA LEU A 47 10.73 -12.12 -3.31
C LEU A 47 11.59 -10.85 -3.27
N PHE A 48 12.90 -10.96 -3.43
CA PHE A 48 13.81 -9.81 -3.41
C PHE A 48 13.54 -8.85 -4.58
N TYR A 49 13.50 -9.36 -5.82
CA TYR A 49 13.17 -8.54 -6.99
C TYR A 49 11.75 -7.97 -6.91
N GLY A 50 10.80 -8.75 -6.40
CA GLY A 50 9.44 -8.30 -6.15
C GLY A 50 9.34 -7.18 -5.11
N LEU A 51 10.08 -7.29 -4.00
CA LEU A 51 10.11 -6.28 -2.94
C LEU A 51 10.75 -4.98 -3.43
N VAL A 52 11.90 -5.07 -4.12
CA VAL A 52 12.58 -3.90 -4.69
C VAL A 52 11.69 -3.23 -5.73
N GLY A 53 11.08 -4.01 -6.64
CA GLY A 53 10.13 -3.49 -7.62
C GLY A 53 8.91 -2.84 -6.98
N ALA A 54 8.32 -3.47 -5.96
CA ALA A 54 7.19 -2.94 -5.22
C ALA A 54 7.54 -1.64 -4.49
N PHE A 55 8.74 -1.54 -3.91
CA PHE A 55 9.22 -0.33 -3.27
C PHE A 55 9.41 0.82 -4.27
N VAL A 56 10.02 0.55 -5.43
CA VAL A 56 10.19 1.55 -6.50
C VAL A 56 8.83 1.99 -7.05
N PHE A 57 7.94 1.04 -7.34
CA PHE A 57 6.59 1.36 -7.81
C PHE A 57 5.81 2.18 -6.77
N ARG A 58 5.93 1.84 -5.49
CA ARG A 58 5.33 2.61 -4.38
C ARG A 58 5.85 4.04 -4.35
N PHE A 59 7.16 4.23 -4.49
CA PHE A 59 7.76 5.56 -4.53
C PHE A 59 7.19 6.39 -5.70
N ILE A 60 7.16 5.81 -6.90
CA ILE A 60 6.57 6.48 -8.09
C ILE A 60 5.09 6.79 -7.87
N ALA A 61 4.33 5.85 -7.32
CA ALA A 61 2.91 6.04 -7.03
C ALA A 61 2.68 7.17 -6.02
N LEU A 62 3.50 7.28 -4.96
CA LEU A 62 3.43 8.38 -4.00
C LEU A 62 3.66 9.74 -4.67
N PHE A 63 4.65 9.82 -5.57
CA PHE A 63 4.86 11.03 -6.37
C PHE A 63 3.64 11.35 -7.24
N LEU A 64 3.11 10.35 -7.94
CA LEU A 64 1.93 10.53 -8.78
C LEU A 64 0.72 11.01 -7.97
N ILE A 65 0.47 10.39 -6.81
CA ILE A 65 -0.60 10.80 -5.88
C ILE A 65 -0.41 12.25 -5.43
N SER A 66 0.83 12.67 -5.13
CA SER A 66 1.12 14.07 -4.74
C SER A 66 0.68 15.08 -5.81
N PHE A 67 0.76 14.73 -7.08
CA PHE A 67 0.24 15.55 -8.18
C PHE A 67 -1.28 15.43 -8.34
N LEU A 68 -1.82 14.21 -8.29
CA LEU A 68 -3.25 13.92 -8.46
C LEU A 68 -4.13 14.52 -7.36
N VAL A 69 -3.61 14.63 -6.13
CA VAL A 69 -4.34 15.19 -4.98
C VAL A 69 -4.76 16.64 -5.19
N LYS A 70 -4.11 17.37 -6.10
CA LYS A 70 -4.47 18.74 -6.45
C LYS A 70 -5.79 18.84 -7.24
N ILE A 71 -6.27 17.74 -7.82
CA ILE A 71 -7.46 17.70 -8.67
C ILE A 71 -8.55 16.88 -7.95
N TRP A 72 -9.54 17.57 -7.41
CA TRP A 72 -10.57 16.96 -6.57
C TRP A 72 -11.50 16.02 -7.33
N GLU A 73 -11.75 16.26 -8.63
CA GLU A 73 -12.60 15.39 -9.48
C GLU A 73 -12.00 13.98 -9.59
N ILE A 74 -10.68 13.89 -9.72
CA ILE A 74 -9.96 12.61 -9.82
C ILE A 74 -10.09 11.84 -8.51
N GLN A 75 -9.96 12.52 -7.37
CA GLN A 75 -10.15 11.92 -6.05
C GLN A 75 -11.57 11.38 -5.88
N ALA A 76 -12.58 12.17 -6.28
CA ALA A 76 -13.99 11.78 -6.18
C ALA A 76 -14.29 10.52 -7.00
N ILE A 77 -13.83 10.48 -8.26
CA ILE A 77 -13.99 9.32 -9.14
C ILE A 77 -13.27 8.09 -8.56
N GLY A 78 -12.03 8.27 -8.09
CA GLY A 78 -11.25 7.20 -7.46
C GLY A 78 -11.94 6.62 -6.22
N ALA A 79 -12.47 7.48 -5.34
CA ALA A 79 -13.19 7.06 -4.14
C ALA A 79 -14.46 6.26 -4.48
N ILE A 80 -15.26 6.73 -5.44
CA ILE A 80 -16.46 6.03 -5.91
C ILE A 80 -16.09 4.66 -6.50
N TYR A 81 -15.02 4.59 -7.29
CA TYR A 81 -14.55 3.34 -7.88
C TYR A 81 -14.10 2.33 -6.82
N LEU A 82 -13.37 2.77 -5.79
CA LEU A 82 -12.94 1.92 -4.67
C LEU A 82 -14.12 1.40 -3.86
N LEU A 83 -15.12 2.25 -3.57
CA LEU A 83 -16.36 1.84 -2.91
C LEU A 83 -17.11 0.78 -3.74
N TYR A 84 -17.23 0.99 -5.04
CA TYR A 84 -17.83 0.02 -5.95
C TYR A 84 -17.07 -1.32 -5.91
N LEU A 85 -15.74 -1.29 -5.97
CA LEU A 85 -14.92 -2.50 -5.95
C LEU A 85 -15.08 -3.28 -4.63
N ALA A 86 -15.07 -2.57 -3.50
CA ALA A 86 -15.29 -3.17 -2.18
C ALA A 86 -16.66 -3.85 -2.08
N ILE A 87 -17.73 -3.14 -2.46
CA ILE A 87 -19.10 -3.67 -2.45
C ILE A 87 -19.22 -4.89 -3.38
N LYS A 88 -18.70 -4.77 -4.61
CA LYS A 88 -18.73 -5.85 -5.60
C LYS A 88 -17.98 -7.09 -5.11
N HIS A 89 -16.79 -6.91 -4.54
CA HIS A 89 -15.98 -8.02 -4.05
C HIS A 89 -16.67 -8.71 -2.86
N MET A 90 -17.17 -7.95 -1.88
CA MET A 90 -17.93 -8.49 -0.75
C MET A 90 -19.19 -9.25 -1.21
N TRP A 91 -19.96 -8.71 -2.17
CA TRP A 91 -21.12 -9.41 -2.72
C TRP A 91 -20.76 -10.65 -3.53
N ARG A 92 -19.64 -10.62 -4.28
CA ARG A 92 -19.17 -11.77 -5.05
C ARG A 92 -18.68 -12.90 -4.13
N LEU A 93 -17.97 -12.58 -3.05
CA LEU A 93 -17.61 -13.54 -2.00
C LEU A 93 -18.85 -14.19 -1.36
N LYS A 94 -19.93 -13.41 -1.16
CA LYS A 94 -21.20 -13.93 -0.64
C LYS A 94 -21.93 -14.86 -1.63
N LYS A 95 -21.77 -14.65 -2.94
CA LYS A 95 -22.37 -15.49 -4.00
C LYS A 95 -21.60 -16.78 -4.33
N GLY A 96 -20.32 -16.88 -3.97
CA GLY A 96 -19.48 -18.08 -4.20
C GLY A 96 -19.75 -19.27 -3.26
N LYS A 97 -20.80 -19.22 -2.44
CA LYS A 97 -21.30 -20.33 -1.60
C LYS A 97 -22.69 -20.80 -2.06
N LYS A 98 -22.84 -21.12 -3.34
CA LYS A 98 -23.89 -22.01 -3.86
C LYS A 98 -23.27 -22.95 -4.89
#